data_AF-A0A1E3W9L3-F1
#
_entry.id   AF-A0A1E3W9L3-F1
#
_cell.length_a   1.000
_cell.length_b   1.000
_cell.length_c   1.000
_cell.angle_alpha   90.00
_cell.angle_beta   90.00
_cell.angle_gamma   90.00
#
_symmetry.space_group_name_H-M   'P 1'
#
loop_
_entity.id
_entity.type
_entity.pdbx_description
1 polymer ?
#
loop_
_entity_poly.entity_id
_entity_poly.type
_entity_poly.pdbx_seq_one_letter_code
_entity_poly.pdbx_strand_id
1 'polypeptide(L)'
;MTAQDSIDRYATARYEVKEAYEAKWARRIAVFFLQLLILTVILHRFAGLGTPAAINLVAVSAAGMAIAVIIALISLIRIWFGGQTGAANDFAAIAVGLVGLALPVYFLSKAVLLPPLTDVQTSPGAPLQFTVLGEQRPRDANPLTPPDSDKAALQAKSYPDIGPMFLERSAPSVYALVNEAIGRLGWTVVVNETPGESGVGRIEATDST
;
A
#
# COMPACT_ATOMS: atom_id res chain seq x y z
N MET A 1 6.84 10.27 -73.56
CA MET A 1 6.73 10.23 -72.09
C MET A 1 6.81 11.67 -71.60
N THR A 2 5.67 12.28 -71.29
CA THR A 2 5.53 13.69 -70.92
C THR A 2 5.65 13.86 -69.40
N ALA A 3 6.07 15.04 -68.93
CA ALA A 3 6.22 15.32 -67.49
C ALA A 3 4.91 15.12 -66.68
N GLN A 4 3.76 15.25 -67.34
CA GLN A 4 2.44 14.98 -66.77
C GLN A 4 2.28 13.49 -66.38
N ASP A 5 2.80 12.59 -67.23
CA ASP A 5 2.74 11.13 -67.10
C ASP A 5 3.61 10.59 -65.94
N SER A 6 4.59 11.39 -65.49
CA SER A 6 5.35 11.13 -64.26
C SER A 6 4.63 11.61 -63.01
N ILE A 7 3.99 12.79 -63.05
CA ILE A 7 3.30 13.37 -61.89
C ILE A 7 2.09 12.51 -61.48
N ASP A 8 1.31 12.05 -62.45
CA ASP A 8 0.11 11.23 -62.19
C ASP A 8 0.44 9.85 -61.60
N ARG A 9 1.63 9.30 -61.87
CA ARG A 9 2.10 8.03 -61.29
C ARG A 9 2.52 8.12 -59.82
N TYR A 10 2.92 9.30 -59.35
CA TYR A 10 3.25 9.51 -57.93
C TYR A 10 2.07 10.03 -57.11
N ALA A 11 1.03 10.58 -57.77
CA ALA A 11 -0.16 11.14 -57.12
C ALA A 11 -1.02 10.09 -56.37
N THR A 12 -0.87 8.80 -56.68
CA THR A 12 -1.64 7.71 -56.04
C THR A 12 -0.83 6.87 -55.05
N ALA A 13 0.37 7.30 -54.66
CA ALA A 13 1.17 6.60 -53.65
C ALA A 13 0.48 6.70 -52.27
N ARG A 14 -0.37 5.72 -51.95
CA ARG A 14 -0.91 5.53 -50.61
C ARG A 14 0.22 5.02 -49.72
N TYR A 15 0.76 5.89 -48.87
CA TYR A 15 1.65 5.45 -47.81
C TYR A 15 0.87 4.49 -46.90
N GLU A 16 1.31 3.23 -46.82
CA GLU A 16 0.79 2.28 -45.86
C GLU A 16 1.24 2.72 -44.47
N VAL A 17 0.34 3.37 -43.74
CA VAL A 17 0.61 3.85 -42.39
C VAL A 17 0.71 2.64 -41.47
N LYS A 18 1.93 2.33 -41.00
CA LYS A 18 2.15 1.26 -40.02
C LYS A 18 1.60 1.69 -38.66
N GLU A 19 0.74 0.86 -38.08
CA GLU A 19 0.20 1.06 -36.73
C GLU A 19 1.06 0.30 -35.71
N ALA A 20 1.43 0.94 -34.62
CA ALA A 20 2.15 0.29 -33.53
C ALA A 20 1.19 -0.65 -32.78
N TYR A 21 1.32 -1.95 -33.01
CA TYR A 21 0.50 -2.97 -32.37
C TYR A 21 0.78 -3.03 -30.86
N GLU A 22 2.02 -2.73 -30.47
CA GLU A 22 2.49 -2.64 -29.10
C GLU A 22 1.69 -1.61 -28.29
N ALA A 23 1.34 -0.47 -28.90
CA ALA A 23 0.57 0.59 -28.23
C ALA A 23 -0.82 0.10 -27.79
N LYS A 24 -1.50 -0.66 -28.66
CA LYS A 24 -2.81 -1.26 -28.34
C LYS A 24 -2.71 -2.25 -27.19
N TRP A 25 -1.67 -3.09 -27.19
CA TRP A 25 -1.46 -4.06 -26.12
C TRP A 25 -1.05 -3.41 -24.82
N ALA A 26 -0.19 -2.39 -24.84
CA ALA A 26 0.16 -1.63 -23.65
C ALA A 26 -1.09 -1.10 -22.93
N ARG A 27 -2.02 -0.48 -23.69
CA ARG A 27 -3.29 0.00 -23.14
C ARG A 27 -4.15 -1.12 -22.56
N ARG A 28 -4.29 -2.24 -23.29
CA ARG A 28 -5.08 -3.39 -22.82
C ARG A 28 -4.52 -4.00 -21.54
N ILE A 29 -3.20 -4.14 -21.46
CA ILE A 29 -2.50 -4.63 -20.26
C ILE A 29 -2.73 -3.67 -19.10
N ALA A 30 -2.55 -2.36 -19.30
CA ALA A 30 -2.76 -1.36 -18.25
C ALA A 30 -4.20 -1.39 -17.70
N VAL A 31 -5.20 -1.43 -18.58
CA VAL A 31 -6.61 -1.50 -18.18
C VAL A 31 -6.93 -2.81 -17.45
N PHE A 32 -6.44 -3.94 -17.94
CA PHE A 32 -6.64 -5.24 -17.28
C PHE A 32 -6.09 -5.24 -15.85
N PHE A 33 -4.87 -4.77 -15.65
CA PHE A 33 -4.26 -4.74 -14.32
C PHE A 33 -4.86 -3.68 -13.40
N LEU A 34 -5.35 -2.57 -13.94
CA LEU A 34 -6.16 -1.62 -13.16
C LEU A 34 -7.47 -2.28 -12.67
N GLN A 35 -8.16 -3.02 -13.55
CA GLN A 35 -9.36 -3.76 -13.17
C GLN A 35 -9.05 -4.83 -12.11
N LEU A 36 -7.93 -5.55 -12.25
CA LEU A 36 -7.49 -6.52 -11.25
C LEU A 36 -7.20 -5.85 -9.90
N LEU A 37 -6.56 -4.68 -9.89
CA LEU A 37 -6.30 -3.91 -8.67
C LEU A 37 -7.62 -3.52 -7.99
N ILE A 38 -8.56 -2.94 -8.74
CA ILE A 38 -9.89 -2.55 -8.22
C ILE A 38 -10.63 -3.77 -7.67
N LEU A 39 -10.64 -4.88 -8.40
CA LEU A 39 -11.28 -6.12 -7.96
C LEU A 39 -10.63 -6.65 -6.69
N THR A 40 -9.30 -6.59 -6.59
CA THR A 40 -8.56 -7.02 -5.39
C THR A 40 -8.99 -6.21 -4.16
N VAL A 41 -9.10 -4.88 -4.30
CA VAL A 41 -9.56 -4.01 -3.21
C VAL A 41 -11.00 -4.35 -2.79
N ILE A 42 -11.90 -4.56 -3.75
CA ILE A 42 -13.29 -4.95 -3.47
C ILE A 42 -13.35 -6.30 -2.75
N LEU A 43 -12.61 -7.30 -3.24
CA LEU A 43 -12.59 -8.64 -2.63
C LEU A 43 -11.97 -8.61 -1.22
N HIS A 44 -10.92 -7.83 -1.01
CA HIS A 44 -10.32 -7.65 0.31
C HIS A 44 -11.27 -6.97 1.28
N ARG A 45 -11.98 -5.93 0.82
CA ARG A 45 -12.88 -5.15 1.69
C ARG A 45 -14.20 -5.88 1.99
N PHE A 46 -14.79 -6.56 1.02
CA PHE A 46 -16.17 -7.05 1.11
C PHE A 46 -16.31 -8.58 1.04
N ALA A 47 -15.32 -9.29 0.48
CA ALA A 47 -15.41 -10.73 0.26
C ALA A 47 -14.45 -11.54 1.15
N GLY A 48 -13.80 -10.91 2.14
CA GLY A 48 -12.93 -11.58 3.10
C GLY A 48 -11.64 -12.16 2.49
N LEU A 49 -11.17 -11.60 1.36
CA LEU A 49 -9.88 -12.00 0.80
C LEU A 49 -8.78 -11.69 1.82
N GLY A 50 -8.03 -12.71 2.26
CA GLY A 50 -6.99 -12.56 3.27
C GLY A 50 -5.90 -11.55 2.87
N THR A 51 -5.40 -10.80 3.86
CA THR A 51 -4.40 -9.74 3.66
C THR A 51 -3.16 -10.19 2.87
N PRO A 52 -2.56 -11.38 3.14
CA PRO A 52 -1.39 -11.83 2.36
C PRO A 52 -1.72 -12.02 0.87
N ALA A 53 -2.90 -12.58 0.56
CA ALA A 53 -3.34 -12.78 -0.81
C ALA A 53 -3.64 -11.43 -1.51
N ALA A 54 -4.27 -10.49 -0.80
CA ALA A 54 -4.54 -9.16 -1.30
C ALA A 54 -3.23 -8.40 -1.63
N ILE A 55 -2.23 -8.44 -0.76
CA ILE A 55 -0.91 -7.82 -1.00
C ILE A 55 -0.26 -8.42 -2.27
N ASN A 56 -0.29 -9.74 -2.43
CA ASN A 56 0.27 -10.40 -3.63
C ASN A 56 -0.44 -9.95 -4.92
N LEU A 57 -1.77 -9.85 -4.90
CA LEU A 57 -2.54 -9.39 -6.06
C LEU A 57 -2.32 -7.91 -6.37
N VAL A 58 -2.17 -7.06 -5.35
CA VAL A 58 -1.75 -5.66 -5.52
C VAL A 58 -0.37 -5.59 -6.16
N ALA A 59 0.59 -6.40 -5.70
CA ALA A 59 1.94 -6.44 -6.25
C ALA A 59 1.95 -6.90 -7.73
N VAL A 60 1.22 -7.96 -8.06
CA VAL A 60 1.06 -8.43 -9.46
C VAL A 60 0.41 -7.36 -10.33
N SER A 61 -0.62 -6.68 -9.82
CA SER A 61 -1.29 -5.59 -10.53
C SER A 61 -0.36 -4.40 -10.78
N ALA A 62 0.41 -4.00 -9.77
CA ALA A 62 1.40 -2.94 -9.90
C ALA A 62 2.50 -3.31 -10.90
N ALA A 63 3.05 -4.52 -10.82
CA ALA A 63 4.06 -4.99 -11.77
C ALA A 63 3.53 -5.00 -13.22
N GLY A 64 2.31 -5.49 -13.42
CA GLY A 64 1.65 -5.50 -14.73
C GLY A 64 1.43 -4.10 -15.31
N MET A 65 0.98 -3.14 -14.49
CA MET A 65 0.86 -1.74 -14.91
C MET A 65 2.21 -1.10 -15.21
N ALA A 66 3.24 -1.36 -14.42
CA ALA A 66 4.59 -0.86 -14.67
C ALA A 66 5.15 -1.37 -16.01
N ILE A 67 4.95 -2.66 -16.30
CA ILE A 67 5.30 -3.26 -17.60
C ILE A 67 4.53 -2.58 -18.74
N ALA A 68 3.23 -2.34 -18.58
CA ALA A 68 2.43 -1.65 -19.58
C ALA A 68 2.94 -0.23 -19.88
N VAL A 69 3.31 0.52 -18.85
CA VAL A 69 3.91 1.86 -18.99
C VAL A 69 5.24 1.77 -19.74
N ILE A 70 6.10 0.82 -19.40
CA ILE A 70 7.39 0.62 -20.10
C ILE A 70 7.16 0.30 -21.59
N ILE A 71 6.23 -0.60 -21.91
CA ILE A 71 5.90 -0.93 -23.31
C ILE A 71 5.39 0.31 -24.04
N ALA A 72 4.51 1.09 -23.42
CA ALA A 72 3.97 2.32 -24.00
C ALA A 72 5.08 3.38 -24.27
N LEU A 73 6.03 3.53 -23.36
CA LEU A 73 7.18 4.43 -23.54
C LEU A 73 8.08 3.99 -24.70
N ILE A 74 8.36 2.69 -24.82
CA ILE A 74 9.14 2.12 -25.93
C ILE A 74 8.39 2.31 -27.26
N SER A 75 7.08 2.06 -27.27
CA SER A 75 6.22 2.26 -28.43
C SER A 75 6.21 3.73 -28.87
N LEU A 76 6.12 4.67 -27.93
CA LEU A 76 6.14 6.10 -28.21
C LEU A 76 7.45 6.55 -28.87
N ILE A 77 8.59 6.01 -28.43
CA ILE A 77 9.90 6.24 -29.06
C ILE A 77 9.90 5.72 -30.51
N ARG A 78 9.38 4.51 -30.74
CA ARG A 78 9.29 3.93 -32.10
C ARG A 78 8.36 4.73 -33.01
N ILE A 79 7.25 5.23 -32.49
CA ILE A 79 6.33 6.10 -33.22
C ILE A 79 7.02 7.41 -33.61
N TRP A 80 7.75 8.02 -32.67
CA TRP A 80 8.44 9.28 -32.88
C TRP A 80 9.50 9.20 -34.00
N PHE A 81 10.34 8.16 -33.98
CA PHE A 81 11.40 7.99 -34.97
C PHE A 81 10.95 7.26 -36.25
N GLY A 82 9.91 6.44 -36.17
CA GLY A 82 9.47 5.54 -37.25
C GLY A 82 8.24 6.01 -38.01
N GLY A 83 7.61 7.12 -37.62
CA GLY A 83 6.44 7.69 -38.30
C GLY A 83 5.18 6.80 -38.23
N GLN A 84 5.10 5.91 -37.24
CA GLN A 84 3.97 5.02 -37.04
C GLN A 84 2.78 5.77 -36.41
N THR A 85 1.58 5.20 -36.48
CA THR A 85 0.41 5.72 -35.74
C THR A 85 0.14 4.89 -34.47
N GLY A 86 -0.58 5.47 -33.50
CA GLY A 86 -0.96 4.78 -32.27
C GLY A 86 -0.66 5.51 -30.97
N ALA A 87 -0.07 6.72 -31.02
CA ALA A 87 0.39 7.45 -29.83
C ALA A 87 -0.72 7.69 -28.78
N ALA A 88 -1.98 7.86 -29.22
CA ALA A 88 -3.12 7.99 -28.30
C ALA A 88 -3.29 6.76 -27.38
N ASN A 89 -2.99 5.55 -27.86
CA ASN A 89 -3.03 4.35 -27.05
C ASN A 89 -1.88 4.31 -26.04
N ASP A 90 -0.70 4.79 -26.42
CA ASP A 90 0.45 4.89 -25.51
C ASP A 90 0.18 5.90 -24.40
N PHE A 91 -0.33 7.10 -24.72
CA PHE A 91 -0.73 8.08 -23.72
C PHE A 91 -1.81 7.54 -22.78
N ALA A 92 -2.81 6.83 -23.31
CA ALA A 92 -3.83 6.20 -22.49
C ALA A 92 -3.24 5.12 -21.57
N ALA A 93 -2.35 4.27 -22.07
CA ALA A 93 -1.66 3.24 -21.28
C ALA A 93 -0.82 3.86 -20.15
N ILE A 94 -0.07 4.91 -20.45
CA ILE A 94 0.75 5.64 -19.48
C ILE A 94 -0.14 6.29 -18.42
N ALA A 95 -1.19 7.01 -18.82
CA ALA A 95 -2.09 7.68 -17.88
C ALA A 95 -2.77 6.69 -16.94
N VAL A 96 -3.36 5.62 -17.50
CA VAL A 96 -4.01 4.55 -16.73
C VAL A 96 -3.02 3.87 -15.79
N GLY A 97 -1.84 3.52 -16.31
CA GLY A 97 -0.79 2.86 -15.52
C GLY A 97 -0.29 3.73 -14.36
N LEU A 98 -0.01 5.01 -14.59
CA LEU A 98 0.46 5.93 -13.55
C LEU A 98 -0.61 6.19 -12.49
N VAL A 99 -1.87 6.39 -12.88
CA VAL A 99 -2.99 6.57 -11.93
C VAL A 99 -3.16 5.31 -11.08
N GLY A 100 -3.15 4.12 -11.68
CA GLY A 100 -3.26 2.87 -10.94
C GLY A 100 -2.06 2.58 -10.03
N LEU A 101 -0.86 3.03 -10.41
CA LEU A 101 0.37 2.88 -9.61
C LEU A 101 0.48 3.87 -8.45
N ALA A 102 -0.25 4.98 -8.46
CA ALA A 102 -0.08 6.06 -7.48
C ALA A 102 -0.18 5.57 -6.02
N LEU A 103 -1.23 4.81 -5.69
CA LEU A 103 -1.43 4.30 -4.33
C LEU A 103 -0.44 3.18 -3.96
N PRO A 104 -0.24 2.12 -4.77
CA PRO A 104 0.76 1.10 -4.48
C PRO A 104 2.17 1.68 -4.28
N VAL A 105 2.59 2.62 -5.12
CA VAL A 105 3.91 3.25 -5.01
C VAL A 105 4.00 4.12 -3.75
N TYR A 106 2.95 4.87 -3.41
CA TYR A 106 2.90 5.64 -2.17
C TYR A 106 3.09 4.75 -0.94
N PHE A 107 2.31 3.67 -0.81
CA PHE A 107 2.43 2.77 0.33
C PHE A 107 3.74 1.97 0.33
N LEU A 108 4.24 1.57 -0.84
CA LEU A 108 5.55 0.94 -0.95
C LEU A 108 6.66 1.87 -0.47
N SER A 109 6.58 3.17 -0.82
CA SER A 109 7.55 4.17 -0.33
C SER A 109 7.53 4.25 1.20
N LYS A 110 6.36 4.20 1.83
CA LYS A 110 6.25 4.19 3.30
C LYS A 110 6.83 2.91 3.90
N ALA A 111 6.55 1.75 3.31
CA ALA A 111 7.07 0.47 3.78
C ALA A 111 8.61 0.38 3.71
N VAL A 112 9.23 1.07 2.74
CA VAL A 112 10.70 1.09 2.57
C VAL A 112 11.38 2.18 3.40
N LEU A 113 10.73 3.35 3.56
CA LEU A 113 11.34 4.51 4.20
C LEU A 113 11.10 4.60 5.71
N LEU A 114 10.03 3.98 6.22
CA LEU A 114 9.75 3.97 7.66
C LEU A 114 10.57 2.89 8.37
N PRO A 115 10.90 3.08 9.66
CA PRO A 115 11.61 2.07 10.44
C PRO A 115 10.75 0.79 10.53
N PRO A 116 11.32 -0.39 10.26
CA PRO A 116 10.58 -1.66 10.25
C PRO A 116 10.33 -2.16 11.69
N LEU A 117 9.46 -1.47 12.42
CA LEU A 117 9.04 -1.83 13.77
C LEU A 117 7.68 -2.52 13.73
N THR A 118 7.56 -3.69 14.35
CA THR A 118 6.33 -4.49 14.41
C THR A 118 5.62 -4.45 15.75
N ASP A 119 6.36 -4.10 16.81
CA ASP A 119 5.85 -3.88 18.16
C ASP A 119 6.45 -2.57 18.69
N VAL A 120 5.58 -1.71 19.23
CA VAL A 120 5.94 -0.36 19.67
C VAL A 120 5.46 -0.21 21.10
N GLN A 121 6.39 0.12 22.00
CA GLN A 121 6.12 0.15 23.43
C GLN A 121 6.49 1.51 23.99
N THR A 122 5.64 2.06 24.87
CA THR A 122 5.93 3.30 25.60
C THR A 122 7.02 3.08 26.65
N SER A 123 7.23 1.85 27.13
CA SER A 123 8.23 1.54 28.16
C SER A 123 8.99 0.24 27.86
N PRO A 124 9.93 0.26 26.87
CA PRO A 124 10.67 -0.94 26.46
C PRO A 124 11.47 -1.61 27.59
N GLY A 125 11.92 -0.85 28.59
CA GLY A 125 12.65 -1.38 29.76
C GLY A 125 11.75 -2.07 30.80
N ALA A 126 10.43 -1.88 30.73
CA ALA A 126 9.45 -2.48 31.62
C ALA A 126 8.17 -2.84 30.84
N PRO A 127 8.24 -3.78 29.89
CA PRO A 127 7.12 -4.10 29.01
C PRO A 127 5.98 -4.81 29.76
N LEU A 128 4.74 -4.36 29.53
CA LEU A 128 3.54 -5.08 29.95
C LEU A 128 3.25 -6.19 28.93
N GLN A 129 3.45 -7.44 29.35
CA GLN A 129 3.11 -8.61 28.53
C GLN A 129 1.59 -8.75 28.40
N PHE A 130 1.10 -9.17 27.23
CA PHE A 130 -0.31 -9.54 27.05
C PHE A 130 -0.63 -10.83 27.83
N THR A 131 -1.81 -10.88 28.46
CA THR A 131 -2.32 -12.06 29.18
C THR A 131 -3.32 -12.84 28.35
N VAL A 132 -4.18 -12.16 27.57
CA VAL A 132 -5.23 -12.82 26.77
C VAL A 132 -5.08 -12.49 25.28
N LEU A 133 -4.87 -11.22 24.93
CA LEU A 133 -4.83 -10.83 23.52
C LEU A 133 -3.68 -11.48 22.74
N GLY A 134 -2.59 -11.84 23.41
CA GLY A 134 -1.47 -12.54 22.78
C GLY A 134 -1.88 -13.87 22.12
N GLU A 135 -2.78 -14.62 22.75
CA GLU A 135 -3.25 -15.93 22.28
C GLU A 135 -4.37 -15.81 21.22
N GLN A 136 -5.11 -14.69 21.21
CA GLN A 136 -6.20 -14.45 20.26
C GLN A 136 -5.72 -13.93 18.90
N ARG A 137 -4.42 -13.68 18.73
CA ARG A 137 -3.87 -13.18 17.47
C ARG A 137 -3.99 -14.24 16.36
N PRO A 138 -4.31 -13.83 15.12
CA PRO A 138 -4.22 -14.70 13.96
C PRO A 138 -2.83 -15.30 13.81
N ARG A 139 -2.74 -16.53 13.27
CA ARG A 139 -1.46 -17.25 13.10
C ARG A 139 -0.51 -16.56 12.11
N ASP A 140 -1.05 -15.75 11.20
CA ASP A 140 -0.32 -14.97 10.21
C ASP A 140 0.03 -13.55 10.70
N ALA A 141 -0.33 -13.20 11.94
CA ALA A 141 0.05 -11.91 12.53
C ALA A 141 1.56 -11.83 12.79
N ASN A 142 2.11 -10.61 12.73
CA ASN A 142 3.50 -10.36 13.11
C ASN A 142 3.76 -10.85 14.55
N PRO A 143 4.95 -11.39 14.84
CA PRO A 143 5.29 -11.87 16.18
C PRO A 143 5.37 -10.71 17.19
N LEU A 144 4.87 -10.96 18.40
CA LEU A 144 5.03 -10.09 19.57
C LEU A 144 6.38 -10.36 20.24
N THR A 145 7.47 -10.07 19.53
CA THR A 145 8.81 -10.18 20.11
C THR A 145 9.14 -8.87 20.82
N PRO A 146 9.48 -8.88 22.13
CA PRO A 146 9.99 -7.70 22.80
C PRO A 146 11.12 -7.08 21.98
N PRO A 147 11.14 -5.75 21.80
CA PRO A 147 12.16 -5.10 20.99
C PRO A 147 13.54 -5.40 21.58
N ASP A 148 14.46 -5.86 20.72
CA ASP A 148 15.88 -5.94 21.06
C ASP A 148 16.43 -4.53 21.31
N SER A 149 17.65 -4.44 21.85
CA SER A 149 18.26 -3.15 22.17
C SER A 149 18.34 -2.21 20.97
N ASP A 150 18.55 -2.78 19.78
CA ASP A 150 18.74 -2.04 18.54
C ASP A 150 17.41 -1.49 18.03
N LYS A 151 16.33 -2.27 18.09
CA LYS A 151 14.96 -1.84 17.78
C LYS A 151 14.43 -0.83 18.79
N ALA A 152 14.74 -0.99 20.06
CA ALA A 152 14.39 -0.01 21.09
C ALA A 152 15.09 1.34 20.83
N ALA A 153 16.39 1.31 20.50
CA ALA A 153 17.13 2.50 20.10
C ALA A 153 16.60 3.12 18.80
N LEU A 154 16.23 2.28 17.81
CA LEU A 154 15.63 2.73 16.56
C LEU A 154 14.27 3.40 16.79
N GLN A 155 13.43 2.85 17.67
CA GLN A 155 12.15 3.43 18.05
C GLN A 155 12.37 4.79 18.73
N ALA A 156 13.25 4.86 19.74
CA ALA A 156 13.53 6.10 20.45
C ALA A 156 14.05 7.21 19.52
N LYS A 157 14.86 6.84 18.51
CA LYS A 157 15.35 7.77 17.49
C LYS A 157 14.25 8.21 16.51
N SER A 158 13.38 7.29 16.09
CA SER A 158 12.40 7.55 15.02
C SER A 158 11.09 8.15 15.54
N TYR A 159 10.73 7.86 16.80
CA TYR A 159 9.48 8.24 17.44
C TYR A 159 9.74 8.73 18.87
N PRO A 160 10.41 9.89 19.06
CA PRO A 160 10.79 10.40 20.38
C PRO A 160 9.59 10.76 21.27
N ASP A 161 8.43 11.03 20.67
CA ASP A 161 7.21 11.42 21.39
C ASP A 161 6.44 10.23 22.00
N ILE A 162 6.83 8.99 21.69
CA ILE A 162 6.20 7.78 22.23
C ILE A 162 6.87 7.45 23.57
N GLY A 163 6.16 7.71 24.67
CA GLY A 163 6.64 7.44 26.03
C GLY A 163 5.51 7.28 27.05
N PRO A 164 5.84 6.88 28.29
CA PRO A 164 4.85 6.76 29.35
C PRO A 164 4.42 8.16 29.82
N MET A 165 3.15 8.31 30.19
CA MET A 165 2.63 9.54 30.78
C MET A 165 2.61 9.43 32.31
N PHE A 166 3.25 10.37 33.00
CA PHE A 166 3.24 10.45 34.46
C PHE A 166 2.21 11.50 34.90
N LEU A 167 1.25 11.07 35.73
CA LEU A 167 0.16 11.90 36.22
C LEU A 167 0.20 11.98 37.75
N GLU A 168 -0.02 13.17 38.30
CA GLU A 168 -0.17 13.40 39.74
C GLU A 168 -1.58 12.97 40.23
N ARG A 169 -1.97 11.73 39.92
CA ARG A 169 -3.23 11.11 40.32
C ARG A 169 -3.00 9.68 40.79
N SER A 170 -3.91 9.18 41.63
CA SER A 170 -3.84 7.79 42.10
C SER A 170 -4.07 6.80 40.96
N ALA A 171 -3.49 5.60 41.05
CA ALA A 171 -3.65 4.56 40.03
C ALA A 171 -5.13 4.23 39.72
N PRO A 172 -6.04 4.11 40.72
CA PRO A 172 -7.46 3.91 40.45
C PRO A 172 -8.10 5.07 39.67
N SER A 173 -7.69 6.32 39.94
CA SER A 173 -8.22 7.49 39.23
C SER A 173 -7.74 7.54 37.78
N VAL A 174 -6.46 7.25 37.52
CA VAL A 174 -5.92 7.17 36.15
C VAL A 174 -6.58 6.03 35.39
N TYR A 175 -6.73 4.88 36.02
CA TYR A 175 -7.38 3.72 35.42
C TYR A 175 -8.83 3.99 35.00
N ALA A 176 -9.61 4.70 35.85
CA ALA A 176 -10.97 5.10 35.51
C ALA A 176 -10.99 6.05 34.28
N LEU A 177 -10.06 7.02 34.21
CA LEU A 177 -9.93 7.92 33.06
C LEU A 177 -9.57 7.18 31.77
N VAL A 178 -8.66 6.21 31.84
CA VAL A 178 -8.29 5.40 30.66
C VAL A 178 -9.47 4.54 30.20
N ASN A 179 -10.22 3.92 31.12
CA ASN A 179 -11.43 3.16 30.77
C ASN A 179 -12.48 4.05 30.09
N GLU A 180 -12.68 5.27 30.58
CA GLU A 180 -13.58 6.24 29.94
C GLU A 180 -13.10 6.60 28.52
N ALA A 181 -11.80 6.85 28.34
CA ALA A 181 -11.22 7.17 27.04
C ALA A 181 -11.38 6.01 26.04
N ILE A 182 -11.11 4.77 26.46
CA ILE A 182 -11.29 3.56 25.66
C ILE A 182 -12.76 3.41 25.23
N GLY A 183 -13.70 3.66 26.14
CA GLY A 183 -15.13 3.66 25.83
C GLY A 183 -15.52 4.72 24.79
N ARG A 184 -14.95 5.94 24.89
CA ARG A 184 -15.17 7.01 23.89
C ARG A 184 -14.56 6.70 22.53
N LEU A 185 -13.45 5.96 22.50
CA LEU A 185 -12.79 5.51 21.26
C LEU A 185 -13.49 4.31 20.61
N GLY A 186 -14.42 3.66 21.32
CA GLY A 186 -15.14 2.49 20.79
C GLY A 186 -14.28 1.23 20.69
N TRP A 187 -13.19 1.16 21.46
CA TRP A 187 -12.31 0.00 21.47
C TRP A 187 -12.96 -1.20 22.17
N THR A 188 -12.67 -2.40 21.69
CA THR A 188 -13.19 -3.65 22.25
C THR A 188 -12.26 -4.13 23.36
N VAL A 189 -12.73 -4.10 24.61
CA VAL A 189 -11.96 -4.50 25.78
C VAL A 189 -12.07 -6.01 25.99
N VAL A 190 -10.91 -6.67 26.14
CA VAL A 190 -10.80 -8.12 26.40
C VAL A 190 -10.36 -8.39 27.84
N VAL A 191 -9.44 -7.59 28.38
CA VAL A 191 -8.99 -7.68 29.78
C VAL A 191 -9.18 -6.34 30.44
N ASN A 192 -9.74 -6.35 31.65
CA ASN A 192 -9.95 -5.14 32.44
C ASN A 192 -9.69 -5.43 33.92
N GLU A 193 -8.45 -5.26 34.36
CA GLU A 193 -8.00 -5.54 35.74
C GLU A 193 -7.75 -4.23 36.47
N THR A 194 -8.55 -3.97 37.50
CA THR A 194 -8.42 -2.78 38.33
C THR A 194 -7.10 -2.79 39.11
N PRO A 195 -6.44 -1.62 39.29
CA PRO A 195 -5.29 -1.51 40.18
C PRO A 195 -5.65 -1.94 41.61
N GLY A 196 -5.13 -3.09 42.04
CA GLY A 196 -5.27 -3.58 43.41
C GLY A 196 -4.24 -2.96 44.35
N GLU A 197 -3.90 -3.66 45.43
CA GLU A 197 -2.88 -3.22 46.39
C GLU A 197 -1.48 -3.06 45.76
N SER A 198 -1.21 -3.78 44.67
CA SER A 198 0.03 -3.68 43.89
C SER A 198 0.17 -2.35 43.14
N GLY A 199 -0.91 -1.57 43.01
CA GLY A 199 -0.94 -0.31 42.25
C GLY A 199 -0.90 -0.48 40.73
N VAL A 200 -0.82 -1.71 40.21
CA VAL A 200 -0.78 -2.00 38.77
C VAL A 200 -2.17 -2.36 38.28
N GLY A 201 -2.72 -1.58 37.36
CA GLY A 201 -3.91 -1.94 36.58
C GLY A 201 -3.56 -2.35 35.15
N ARG A 202 -4.42 -3.14 34.51
CA ARG A 202 -4.23 -3.63 33.15
C ARG A 202 -5.50 -3.48 32.35
N ILE A 203 -5.35 -3.00 31.12
CA ILE A 203 -6.43 -3.00 30.13
C ILE A 203 -5.85 -3.54 28.83
N GLU A 204 -6.47 -4.57 28.27
CA GLU A 204 -6.16 -5.09 26.94
C GLU A 204 -7.36 -4.84 26.05
N ALA A 205 -7.16 -4.13 24.95
CA ALA A 205 -8.22 -3.76 24.03
C ALA A 205 -7.75 -3.82 22.58
N THR A 206 -8.68 -4.02 21.66
CA THR A 206 -8.46 -3.98 20.22
C THR A 206 -9.23 -2.83 19.57
N ASP A 207 -8.61 -2.22 18.56
CA ASP A 207 -9.28 -1.29 17.65
C ASP A 207 -9.74 -2.02 16.39
N SER A 208 -10.79 -1.53 15.75
CA SER A 208 -11.41 -2.12 14.54
C SER A 208 -11.25 -1.26 13.27
N THR A 209 -10.35 -0.27 13.31
CA THR A 209 -10.05 0.65 12.20
C THR A 209 -9.41 -0.01 10.99
#